data_AF-A0AAQ3Y0P0-F1
#
_entry.id   AF-A0AAQ3Y0P0-F1
#
_cell.length_a   1.000
_cell.length_b   1.000
_cell.length_c   1.000
_cell.angle_alpha   90.00
_cell.angle_beta   90.00
_cell.angle_gamma   90.00
#
_symmetry.space_group_name_H-M   'P 1'
#
loop_
_entity.id
_entity.type
_entity.pdbx_description
1 polymer ?
#
loop_
_entity_poly.entity_id
_entity_poly.type
_entity_poly.pdbx_seq_one_letter_code
_entity_poly.pdbx_strand_id
1 'polypeptide(L)'
;MLVVIGLLLIVVGIQLRRGKWYGIVAGNTFKDKPIEVQKKGAIGASSIAFLVGGFLIIVYILMFFGIQTRFLIIPVVVIVIVYSMFAIYKYLKHFIKYGK
;
A
#
# COMPACT_ATOMS: atom_id res chain seq x y z
N MET A 1 12.58 5.76 -15.41
CA MET A 1 11.52 6.32 -14.54
C MET A 1 10.99 5.31 -13.52
N LEU A 2 10.59 4.10 -13.93
CA LEU A 2 10.08 3.05 -13.01
C LEU A 2 11.02 2.71 -11.85
N VAL A 3 12.32 2.54 -12.12
CA VAL A 3 13.34 2.26 -11.08
C VAL A 3 13.42 3.38 -10.06
N VAL A 4 13.42 4.64 -10.51
CA VAL A 4 13.53 5.81 -9.63
C VAL A 4 12.33 5.87 -8.69
N ILE A 5 11.11 5.66 -9.22
CA ILE A 5 9.88 5.62 -8.42
C ILE A 5 9.91 4.43 -7.44
N GLY A 6 10.35 3.26 -7.89
CA GLY A 6 10.46 2.07 -7.05
C GLY A 6 11.42 2.28 -5.87
N LEU A 7 12.59 2.85 -6.13
CA LEU A 7 13.58 3.17 -5.10
C LEU A 7 13.07 4.24 -4.13
N LEU A 8 12.40 5.29 -4.63
CA LEU A 8 11.78 6.31 -3.77
C LEU A 8 10.74 5.70 -2.83
N LEU A 9 9.89 4.79 -3.31
CA LEU A 9 8.91 4.08 -2.49
C LEU A 9 9.57 3.21 -1.43
N ILE A 10 10.68 2.54 -1.75
CA ILE A 10 11.48 1.79 -0.77
C ILE A 10 12.02 2.75 0.31
N VAL A 11 12.58 3.90 -0.08
CA VAL A 11 13.08 4.90 0.85
C VAL A 11 11.96 5.40 1.77
N VAL A 12 10.79 5.75 1.21
CA VAL A 12 9.61 6.16 2.00
C VAL A 12 9.19 5.05 2.96
N GLY A 13 9.12 3.80 2.49
CA GLY A 13 8.80 2.63 3.33
C GLY A 13 9.76 2.47 4.51
N ILE A 14 11.06 2.71 4.31
CA ILE A 14 12.07 2.70 5.38
C ILE A 14 11.84 3.86 6.36
N GLN A 15 11.62 5.08 5.88
CA GLN A 15 11.38 6.24 6.75
C GLN A 15 10.14 6.02 7.62
N LEU A 16 9.08 5.44 7.06
CA LEU A 16 7.90 5.04 7.80
C LEU A 16 8.25 4.01 8.88
N ARG A 17 8.98 2.92 8.60
CA ARG A 17 9.38 1.98 9.69
C ARG A 17 10.19 2.63 10.81
N ARG A 18 10.97 3.66 10.49
CA ARG A 18 11.80 4.41 11.45
C ARG A 18 11.01 5.38 12.34
N GLY A 19 9.68 5.45 12.23
CA GLY A 19 8.89 6.36 13.04
C GLY A 19 8.67 7.74 12.43
N LYS A 20 9.26 8.01 11.26
CA LYS A 20 9.03 9.29 10.59
C LYS A 20 7.64 9.30 9.95
N TRP A 21 7.00 10.46 10.03
CA TRP A 21 5.73 10.73 9.35
C TRP A 21 4.54 9.86 9.83
N TYR A 22 4.65 9.23 11.00
CA TYR A 22 3.54 8.51 11.65
C TYR A 22 2.28 9.35 11.78
N GLY A 23 2.41 10.61 12.21
CA GLY A 23 1.28 11.51 12.33
C GLY A 23 0.59 11.80 10.99
N ILE A 24 1.37 11.95 9.92
CA ILE A 24 0.84 12.23 8.58
C ILE A 24 0.10 11.00 8.04
N VAL A 25 0.74 9.81 8.10
CA VAL A 25 0.16 8.57 7.56
C VAL A 25 -1.06 8.10 8.34
N ALA A 26 -1.12 8.38 9.65
CA ALA A 26 -2.26 8.03 10.47
C ALA A 26 -3.44 9.01 10.32
N GLY A 27 -3.31 10.07 9.51
CA GLY A 27 -4.28 11.17 9.43
C GLY A 27 -4.46 11.85 10.79
N ASN A 28 -3.37 11.95 11.56
CA ASN A 28 -3.37 12.47 12.92
C ASN A 28 -3.01 13.96 12.96
N THR A 29 -3.68 14.76 12.13
CA THR A 29 -3.41 16.21 11.97
C THR A 29 -3.61 16.98 13.27
N PHE A 30 -4.51 16.52 14.14
CA PHE A 30 -4.85 17.16 15.43
C PHE A 30 -4.19 16.50 16.64
N LYS A 31 -3.32 15.49 16.42
CA LYS A 31 -2.61 14.72 17.47
C LYS A 31 -3.48 13.84 18.39
N ASP A 32 -4.76 13.67 18.07
CA ASP A 32 -5.73 12.94 18.89
C ASP A 32 -5.46 11.42 18.99
N LYS A 33 -4.75 10.84 18.02
CA LYS A 33 -4.54 9.38 17.95
C LYS A 33 -3.32 8.95 18.76
N PRO A 34 -3.43 7.90 19.61
CA PRO A 34 -2.28 7.35 20.33
C PRO A 34 -1.23 6.78 19.37
N ILE A 35 0.04 6.83 19.79
CA ILE A 35 1.22 6.43 18.99
C ILE A 35 1.11 4.99 18.47
N GLU A 36 0.50 4.09 19.23
CA GLU A 36 0.29 2.69 18.82
C GLU A 36 -0.58 2.56 17.56
N VAL A 37 -1.66 3.35 17.48
CA VAL A 37 -2.55 3.39 16.32
C VAL A 37 -1.81 3.98 15.12
N GLN A 38 -1.00 5.02 15.34
CA GLN A 38 -0.20 5.62 14.28
C GLN A 38 0.86 4.66 13.73
N LYS A 39 1.54 3.94 14.62
CA LYS A 39 2.54 2.91 14.28
C LYS A 39 1.92 1.78 13.46
N LYS A 40 0.72 1.32 13.82
CA LYS A 40 -0.01 0.30 13.05
C LYS A 40 -0.35 0.78 11.63
N GLY A 41 -0.83 2.02 11.49
CA GLY A 41 -1.10 2.63 10.19
C GLY A 41 0.16 2.77 9.34
N ALA A 42 1.26 3.20 9.94
CA ALA A 42 2.53 3.37 9.25
C ALA A 42 3.21 2.04 8.87
N ILE A 43 3.05 0.97 9.66
CA ILE A 43 3.47 -0.38 9.28
C ILE A 43 2.70 -0.85 8.03
N GLY A 44 1.38 -0.58 7.98
CA GLY A 44 0.56 -0.88 6.81
C GLY A 44 1.04 -0.13 5.57
N ALA A 45 1.16 1.20 5.67
CA ALA A 45 1.63 2.04 4.56
C ALA A 45 3.06 1.70 4.10
N SER A 46 3.97 1.40 5.03
CA SER A 46 5.32 0.96 4.74
C SER A 46 5.33 -0.36 3.97
N SER A 47 4.52 -1.32 4.38
CA SER A 47 4.39 -2.62 3.70
C SER A 47 3.87 -2.44 2.27
N ILE A 48 2.90 -1.55 2.06
CA ILE A 48 2.40 -1.21 0.72
C ILE A 48 3.51 -0.56 -0.12
N ALA A 49 4.24 0.41 0.44
CA ALA A 49 5.33 1.08 -0.26
C ALA A 49 6.43 0.10 -0.69
N PHE A 50 6.78 -0.88 0.16
CA PHE A 50 7.73 -1.94 -0.20
C PHE A 50 7.21 -2.88 -1.27
N LEU A 51 5.95 -3.31 -1.18
CA LEU A 51 5.33 -4.19 -2.16
C LEU A 51 5.27 -3.52 -3.55
N VAL A 52 4.77 -2.29 -3.61
CA VAL A 52 4.67 -1.53 -4.86
C VAL A 52 6.06 -1.19 -5.38
N GLY A 53 6.97 -0.72 -4.52
CA GLY A 53 8.34 -0.37 -4.91
C GLY A 53 9.11 -1.58 -5.46
N GLY A 54 9.02 -2.72 -4.78
CA GLY A 54 9.62 -3.99 -5.23
C GLY A 54 9.01 -4.48 -6.54
N PHE A 55 7.68 -4.41 -6.67
CA PHE A 55 6.99 -4.77 -7.91
C PHE A 55 7.45 -3.92 -9.10
N LEU A 56 7.58 -2.61 -8.95
CA LEU A 56 8.07 -1.71 -10.01
C LEU A 56 9.51 -2.06 -10.44
N ILE A 57 10.37 -2.44 -9.49
CA ILE A 57 11.74 -2.88 -9.78
C ILE A 57 11.72 -4.20 -10.55
N ILE A 58 10.90 -5.17 -10.14
CA ILE A 58 10.74 -6.45 -10.85
C ILE A 58 10.23 -6.22 -12.28
N VAL A 59 9.21 -5.38 -12.46
CA VAL A 59 8.68 -5.03 -13.80
C VAL A 59 9.77 -4.42 -14.67
N TYR A 60 10.59 -3.52 -14.11
CA TYR A 60 11.72 -2.94 -14.85
C TYR A 60 12.73 -4.01 -15.29
N ILE A 61 13.10 -4.93 -14.40
CA ILE A 61 14.03 -6.02 -14.72
C ILE A 61 13.46 -6.89 -15.85
N LEU A 62 12.19 -7.27 -15.77
CA LEU A 62 11.54 -8.07 -16.80
C LEU A 62 11.49 -7.34 -18.17
N MET A 63 11.22 -6.04 -18.17
CA MET A 63 11.30 -5.22 -19.39
C MET A 63 12.71 -5.16 -19.96
N PHE A 64 13.74 -5.07 -19.10
CA PHE A 64 15.15 -5.05 -19.52
C PHE A 64 15.54 -6.35 -20.25
N PHE A 65 15.01 -7.49 -19.82
CA PHE A 65 15.21 -8.79 -20.48
C PHE A 65 14.27 -9.03 -21.68
N GLY A 66 13.48 -8.04 -22.10
CA GLY A 66 12.54 -8.15 -23.21
C GLY A 66 11.33 -9.05 -22.92
N ILE A 67 11.08 -9.40 -21.66
CA ILE A 67 9.94 -10.21 -21.25
C ILE A 67 8.67 -9.35 -21.31
N GLN A 68 7.61 -9.90 -21.88
CA GLN A 68 6.35 -9.19 -22.06
C GLN A 68 5.63 -8.98 -20.73
N THR A 69 5.74 -7.79 -20.15
CA THR A 69 5.16 -7.44 -18.84
C THR A 69 3.66 -7.12 -18.86
N ARG A 70 3.04 -7.04 -20.05
CA ARG A 70 1.61 -6.71 -20.22
C ARG A 70 0.66 -7.61 -19.43
N PHE A 71 1.04 -8.87 -19.19
CA PHE A 71 0.23 -9.84 -18.45
C PHE A 71 0.42 -9.76 -16.93
N LEU A 72 1.43 -9.04 -16.43
CA LEU A 72 1.65 -8.88 -14.98
C LEU A 72 0.61 -7.98 -14.31
N ILE A 73 -0.09 -7.15 -15.09
CA ILE A 73 -1.22 -6.35 -14.61
C ILE A 73 -2.40 -7.22 -14.21
N ILE A 74 -2.61 -8.36 -14.90
CA ILE A 74 -3.77 -9.23 -14.69
C ILE A 74 -3.86 -9.74 -13.24
N PRO A 75 -2.84 -10.40 -12.66
CA PRO A 75 -2.92 -10.88 -11.28
C PRO A 75 -3.09 -9.74 -10.27
N VAL A 76 -2.47 -8.58 -10.51
CA VAL A 76 -2.62 -7.40 -9.64
C VAL A 76 -4.06 -6.90 -9.66
N VAL A 77 -4.65 -6.73 -10.85
CA VAL A 77 -6.03 -6.27 -11.02
C VAL A 77 -7.02 -7.26 -10.41
N VAL A 78 -6.82 -8.56 -10.60
CA VAL A 78 -7.67 -9.60 -10.02
C VAL A 78 -7.66 -9.55 -8.50
N ILE A 79 -6.48 -9.46 -7.86
CA ILE A 79 -6.37 -9.36 -6.40
C ILE A 79 -7.06 -8.09 -5.89
N VAL A 80 -6.86 -6.95 -6.54
CA VAL A 80 -7.47 -5.67 -6.15
C VAL A 80 -8.99 -5.74 -6.25
N ILE A 81 -9.54 -6.25 -7.35
CA ILE A 81 -11.00 -6.38 -7.53
C ILE A 81 -11.61 -7.26 -6.44
N VAL A 82 -11.03 -8.44 -6.19
CA VAL A 82 -11.54 -9.37 -5.17
C VAL A 82 -11.47 -8.75 -3.78
N TYR A 83 -10.36 -8.08 -3.46
CA TYR A 83 -10.21 -7.39 -2.17
C TYR A 83 -11.22 -6.25 -2.01
N SER A 84 -11.42 -5.43 -3.05
CA SER A 84 -12.40 -4.34 -3.06
C SER A 84 -13.83 -4.87 -2.86
N MET A 85 -14.21 -5.95 -3.55
CA MET A 85 -15.53 -6.57 -3.37
C MET A 85 -15.72 -7.07 -1.93
N PHE A 86 -14.71 -7.73 -1.36
CA PHE A 86 -14.75 -8.20 0.02
C PHE A 86 -14.87 -7.03 1.02
N ALA A 87 -14.11 -5.96 0.81
CA ALA A 87 -14.16 -4.77 1.66
C ALA A 87 -15.54 -4.09 1.62
N ILE A 88 -16.12 -3.94 0.41
CA ILE A 88 -17.47 -3.39 0.21
C ILE A 88 -18.51 -4.26 0.92
N TYR A 89 -18.46 -5.58 0.73
CA TYR A 89 -19.36 -6.52 1.41
C TYR A 89 -19.26 -6.40 2.92
N LYS A 90 -18.05 -6.38 3.47
CA LYS A 90 -17.82 -6.27 4.92
C LYS A 90 -18.36 -4.95 5.46
N TYR A 91 -18.15 -3.85 4.73
CA TYR A 91 -18.65 -2.54 5.09
C TYR A 91 -20.18 -2.50 5.06
N LEU A 92 -20.81 -2.93 3.97
CA LEU A 92 -22.28 -3.02 3.84
C LEU A 92 -22.89 -3.89 4.94
N LYS A 93 -22.31 -5.05 5.22
CA LYS A 93 -22.77 -5.93 6.29
C LYS A 93 -22.69 -5.26 7.66
N HIS A 94 -21.63 -4.51 7.93
CA HIS A 94 -21.48 -3.76 9.17
C HIS A 94 -22.52 -2.63 9.25
N PHE A 95 -22.67 -1.86 8.18
CA PHE A 95 -23.63 -0.77 8.06
C PHE A 95 -25.07 -1.24 8.29
N ILE A 96 -25.48 -2.34 7.65
CA ILE A 96 -26.82 -2.92 7.82
C ILE A 96 -27.03 -3.41 9.28
N LYS A 97 -26.00 -3.98 9.91
CA LYS A 97 -26.14 -4.58 11.24
C LYS A 97 -26.10 -3.55 12.37
N TYR A 98 -25.37 -2.44 12.20
CA TYR A 98 -25.11 -1.47 13.27
C TYR A 98 -25.56 -0.04 12.94
N GLY A 99 -26.06 0.23 11.73
CA GLY A 99 -26.58 1.54 11.33
C GLY A 99 -25.55 2.67 11.27
N LYS A 100 -24.26 2.35 11.34
CA LYS A 100 -23.11 3.27 11.25
C LYS A 100 -22.13 2.77 10.20
#